data_AF-A0A0L0HP26-F1
#
_entry.id   AF-A0A0L0HP26-F1
#
_cell.length_a   1.000
_cell.length_b   1.000
_cell.length_c   1.000
_cell.angle_alpha   90.00
_cell.angle_beta   90.00
_cell.angle_gamma   90.00
#
_symmetry.space_group_name_H-M   'P 1'
#
loop_
_entity.id
_entity.type
_entity.pdbx_description
1 polymer ?
#
loop_
_entity_poly.entity_id
_entity_poly.type
_entity_poly.pdbx_seq_one_letter_code
_entity_poly.pdbx_strand_id
1 'polypeptide(L)'
;MPSPLPQSEQDQRRPHSLLLPLSLPTLSSTLTRSLNLITASITQLCIPKPTSPPQLTIILSSPDLTSTTHTPVQKWGEIQSLLCKLYTAASNTAYGLHVPLVNVDIIFEGWCGYDPWLAEDVDGFVGYPEDQVLLATVNVRRGKDNLQHLHLIEIPEPDIADIDEPISNPSPPLSSTTAGDRPAAYDHVALGGTFDHLHSGHKILLTAAAWLTRTRLVCGVMDLSPDRLSRKKASSKMEPLEFRLANVRAFLNRIRGTKIAYDVVPISDEYGPTRYDATLQAIVGSAETLKGCEAVNTLRKEQGLNPLDIYTINVISPKSANVDRDNMRLKISSTAIRQYLEEQDRNT
;
A
#
# COMPACT_ATOMS: atom_id res chain seq x y z
N MET A 1 -28.95 -19.99 49.15
CA MET A 1 -27.74 -19.39 48.52
C MET A 1 -27.57 -20.06 47.18
N PRO A 2 -27.94 -19.43 46.06
CA PRO A 2 -27.67 -20.00 44.75
C PRO A 2 -26.16 -19.88 44.48
N SER A 3 -25.56 -20.98 44.00
CA SER A 3 -24.17 -21.00 43.51
C SER A 3 -23.97 -19.90 42.45
N PRO A 4 -22.80 -19.23 42.41
CA PRO A 4 -22.50 -18.35 41.31
C PRO A 4 -22.43 -19.20 40.03
N LEU A 5 -23.22 -18.82 39.04
CA LEU A 5 -23.09 -19.28 37.66
C LEU A 5 -21.62 -19.11 37.24
N PRO A 6 -20.99 -20.08 36.56
CA PRO A 6 -19.72 -19.81 35.90
C PRO A 6 -19.94 -18.66 34.92
N GLN A 7 -19.03 -17.69 34.96
CA GLN A 7 -19.00 -16.57 34.01
C GLN A 7 -19.11 -17.15 32.59
N SER A 8 -20.25 -16.88 31.96
CA SER A 8 -20.47 -17.14 30.54
C SER A 8 -19.39 -16.43 29.73
N GLU A 9 -18.79 -17.17 28.80
CA GLU A 9 -18.33 -16.70 27.48
C GLU A 9 -18.48 -15.17 27.28
N GLN A 10 -17.46 -14.40 27.67
CA GLN A 10 -17.05 -13.31 26.80
C GLN A 10 -16.17 -13.96 25.76
N ASP A 11 -16.81 -14.38 24.67
CA ASP A 11 -16.15 -14.66 23.41
C ASP A 11 -15.26 -13.44 23.11
N GLN A 12 -13.97 -13.51 23.47
CA GLN A 12 -12.99 -12.48 23.16
C GLN A 12 -12.86 -12.51 21.65
N ARG A 13 -13.74 -11.75 20.98
CA ARG A 13 -13.74 -11.58 19.55
C ARG A 13 -12.34 -11.14 19.15
N ARG A 14 -11.63 -12.04 18.48
CA ARG A 14 -10.22 -11.81 18.11
C ARG A 14 -10.15 -10.61 17.18
N PRO A 15 -9.08 -9.81 17.29
CA PRO A 15 -8.92 -8.67 16.41
C PRO A 15 -8.77 -9.17 14.98
N HIS A 16 -9.63 -8.67 14.11
CA HIS A 16 -9.59 -8.86 12.67
C HIS A 16 -9.07 -7.60 11.96
N SER A 17 -9.22 -6.42 12.60
CA SER A 17 -8.82 -5.12 12.10
C SER A 17 -8.08 -4.31 13.17
N LEU A 18 -6.84 -3.90 12.89
CA LEU A 18 -6.00 -3.14 13.83
C LEU A 18 -5.52 -1.82 13.24
N LEU A 19 -5.45 -0.80 14.09
CA LEU A 19 -4.73 0.46 13.82
C LEU A 19 -3.33 0.43 14.45
N LEU A 20 -2.35 0.94 13.73
CA LEU A 20 -0.95 1.02 14.17
C LEU A 20 -0.42 2.44 13.94
N PRO A 21 -0.16 3.25 14.99
CA PRO A 21 0.51 4.53 14.90
C PRO A 21 2.00 4.36 14.54
N LEU A 22 2.49 5.05 13.52
CA LEU A 22 3.92 5.23 13.30
C LEU A 22 4.26 6.71 13.24
N SER A 23 4.77 7.25 14.35
CA SER A 23 5.31 8.60 14.38
C SER A 23 6.81 8.58 14.11
N LEU A 24 7.22 9.17 13.00
CA LEU A 24 8.62 9.26 12.59
C LEU A 24 9.10 10.71 12.67
N PRO A 25 10.20 10.99 13.40
CA PRO A 25 10.80 12.32 13.42
C PRO A 25 11.14 12.83 12.00
N THR A 26 11.66 11.93 11.15
CA THR A 26 11.95 12.17 9.73
C THR A 26 11.65 10.94 8.90
N LEU A 27 11.48 11.09 7.59
CA LEU A 27 11.24 9.95 6.66
C LEU A 27 12.43 8.99 6.54
N SER A 28 13.62 9.41 6.97
CA SER A 28 14.86 8.62 6.94
C SER A 28 15.25 8.05 8.31
N SER A 29 14.37 8.17 9.31
CA SER A 29 14.61 7.63 10.66
C SER A 29 14.81 6.11 10.65
N THR A 30 15.59 5.61 11.62
CA THR A 30 15.74 4.16 11.86
C THR A 30 14.38 3.55 12.17
N LEU A 31 14.09 2.40 11.54
CA LEU A 31 12.76 1.79 11.61
C LEU A 31 12.67 0.62 12.59
N THR A 32 13.69 0.30 13.38
CA THR A 32 13.73 -0.90 14.24
C THR A 32 12.46 -1.05 15.09
N ARG A 33 12.06 -0.01 15.83
CA ARG A 33 10.83 -0.02 16.64
C ARG A 33 9.57 -0.16 15.77
N SER A 34 9.53 0.48 14.61
CA SER A 34 8.41 0.43 13.66
C SER A 34 8.24 -0.95 13.03
N LEU A 35 9.35 -1.60 12.63
CA LEU A 35 9.34 -2.94 12.04
C LEU A 35 8.96 -3.99 13.09
N ASN A 36 9.36 -3.82 14.35
CA ASN A 36 8.89 -4.64 15.47
C ASN A 36 7.36 -4.55 15.64
N LEU A 37 6.81 -3.32 15.71
CA LEU A 37 5.35 -3.10 15.80
C LEU A 37 4.61 -3.77 14.63
N ILE A 38 5.09 -3.60 13.40
CA ILE A 38 4.46 -4.22 12.22
C ILE A 38 4.48 -5.74 12.32
N THR A 39 5.64 -6.33 12.63
CA THR A 39 5.79 -7.79 12.72
C THR A 39 4.92 -8.38 13.82
N ALA A 40 4.90 -7.74 14.99
CA ALA A 40 4.07 -8.16 16.10
C ALA A 40 2.57 -8.02 15.76
N SER A 41 2.16 -6.92 15.13
CA SER A 41 0.76 -6.70 14.72
C SER A 41 0.27 -7.75 13.72
N ILE A 42 1.08 -8.07 12.72
CA ILE A 42 0.76 -9.13 11.75
C ILE A 42 0.65 -10.48 12.46
N THR A 43 1.55 -10.76 13.41
CA THR A 43 1.51 -11.99 14.21
C THR A 43 0.21 -12.09 15.01
N GLN A 44 -0.20 -11.01 15.68
CA GLN A 44 -1.46 -10.96 16.44
C GLN A 44 -2.69 -11.19 15.54
N LEU A 45 -2.69 -10.63 14.32
CA LEU A 45 -3.78 -10.82 13.35
C LEU A 45 -3.81 -12.23 12.74
N CYS A 46 -2.66 -12.90 12.67
CA CYS A 46 -2.50 -14.15 11.92
C CYS A 46 -2.43 -15.39 12.82
N ILE A 47 -2.23 -15.24 14.13
CA ILE A 47 -2.12 -16.35 15.07
C ILE A 47 -3.24 -16.27 16.11
N PRO A 48 -4.11 -17.30 16.18
CA PRO A 48 -4.20 -18.43 15.26
C PRO A 48 -4.76 -18.01 13.88
N LYS A 49 -4.59 -18.88 12.88
CA LYS A 49 -4.93 -18.58 11.48
C LYS A 49 -6.37 -18.05 11.35
N PRO A 50 -6.58 -16.88 10.72
CA PRO A 50 -7.90 -16.27 10.62
C PRO A 50 -8.75 -16.97 9.55
N THR A 51 -10.06 -16.89 9.71
CA THR A 51 -11.05 -17.45 8.76
C THR A 51 -11.28 -16.56 7.54
N SER A 52 -10.88 -15.29 7.61
CA SER A 52 -10.97 -14.30 6.54
C SER A 52 -9.72 -13.41 6.56
N PRO A 53 -9.41 -12.69 5.46
CA PRO A 53 -8.22 -11.85 5.38
C PRO A 53 -8.25 -10.68 6.39
N PRO A 54 -7.34 -10.62 7.38
CA PRO A 54 -7.34 -9.55 8.37
C PRO A 54 -6.79 -8.23 7.82
N GLN A 55 -7.10 -7.12 8.49
CA GLN A 55 -6.70 -5.77 8.14
C GLN A 55 -5.70 -5.20 9.15
N LEU A 56 -4.58 -4.69 8.65
CA LEU A 56 -3.69 -3.79 9.39
C LEU A 56 -3.67 -2.43 8.70
N THR A 57 -4.01 -1.38 9.45
CA THR A 57 -3.92 0.00 8.95
C THR A 57 -2.86 0.75 9.72
N ILE A 58 -1.79 1.10 9.02
CA ILE A 58 -0.66 1.85 9.56
C ILE A 58 -0.93 3.32 9.31
N ILE A 59 -1.04 4.11 10.38
CA ILE A 59 -1.20 5.56 10.33
C ILE A 59 0.18 6.17 10.53
N LEU A 60 0.76 6.69 9.46
CA LEU A 60 2.10 7.24 9.45
C LEU A 60 2.06 8.76 9.55
N SER A 61 2.68 9.30 10.60
CA SER A 61 2.82 10.73 10.84
C SER A 61 4.29 11.12 10.85
N SER A 62 4.64 12.18 10.13
CA SER A 62 5.97 12.78 10.19
C SER A 62 5.89 14.26 9.80
N PRO A 63 6.63 15.17 10.47
CA PRO A 63 6.69 16.58 10.08
C PRO A 63 7.09 16.77 8.61
N ASP A 64 7.98 15.92 8.10
CA ASP A 64 8.46 15.95 6.72
C ASP A 64 7.33 15.82 5.69
N LEU A 65 6.24 15.08 5.99
CA LEU A 65 5.12 14.89 5.07
C LEU A 65 4.45 16.22 4.70
N THR A 66 4.39 17.18 5.62
CA THR A 66 3.83 18.51 5.34
C THR A 66 4.68 19.28 4.33
N SER A 67 6.01 19.18 4.45
CA SER A 67 6.97 19.82 3.53
C SER A 67 6.92 19.23 2.12
N THR A 68 6.55 17.94 1.99
CA THR A 68 6.50 17.25 0.70
C THR A 68 5.36 17.68 -0.21
N THR A 69 4.37 18.41 0.32
CA THR A 69 3.17 18.84 -0.43
C THR A 69 3.49 19.76 -1.61
N HIS A 70 4.59 20.52 -1.53
CA HIS A 70 4.99 21.46 -2.57
C HIS A 70 5.88 20.84 -3.66
N THR A 71 6.62 19.77 -3.34
CA THR A 71 7.55 19.09 -4.28
C THR A 71 7.42 17.56 -4.25
N PRO A 72 6.21 17.01 -4.49
CA PRO A 72 5.97 15.57 -4.33
C PRO A 72 6.85 14.69 -5.23
N VAL A 73 7.18 15.16 -6.44
CA VAL A 73 8.09 14.46 -7.38
C VAL A 73 9.49 14.27 -6.80
N GLN A 74 10.02 15.29 -6.12
CA GLN A 74 11.39 15.27 -5.58
C GLN A 74 11.49 14.39 -4.33
N LYS A 75 10.42 14.36 -3.53
CA LYS A 75 10.38 13.61 -2.25
C LYS A 75 9.95 12.16 -2.37
N TRP A 76 9.49 11.72 -3.56
CA TRP A 76 9.05 10.35 -3.78
C TRP A 76 10.12 9.29 -3.43
N GLY A 77 11.41 9.56 -3.65
CA GLY A 77 12.47 8.59 -3.35
C GLY A 77 12.50 8.15 -1.87
N GLU A 78 12.36 9.11 -0.95
CA GLU A 78 12.31 8.86 0.49
C GLU A 78 11.04 8.08 0.86
N ILE A 79 9.89 8.51 0.32
CA ILE A 79 8.59 7.86 0.54
C ILE A 79 8.60 6.42 0.02
N GLN A 80 9.14 6.19 -1.18
CA GLN A 80 9.22 4.85 -1.77
C GLN A 80 10.11 3.93 -0.93
N SER A 81 11.27 4.42 -0.48
CA SER A 81 12.17 3.67 0.40
C SER A 81 11.48 3.23 1.70
N LEU A 82 10.77 4.17 2.34
CA LEU A 82 9.99 3.92 3.54
C LEU A 82 8.88 2.89 3.30
N LEU A 83 8.02 3.12 2.30
CA LEU A 83 6.93 2.20 1.96
C LEU A 83 7.45 0.79 1.65
N CYS A 84 8.55 0.68 0.90
CA CYS A 84 9.18 -0.60 0.61
C CYS A 84 9.56 -1.36 1.89
N LYS A 85 10.21 -0.70 2.85
CA LYS A 85 10.61 -1.33 4.12
C LYS A 85 9.40 -1.79 4.94
N LEU A 86 8.40 -0.91 5.12
CA LEU A 86 7.20 -1.21 5.92
C LEU A 86 6.37 -2.34 5.30
N TYR A 87 6.08 -2.28 3.99
CA TYR A 87 5.35 -3.34 3.32
C TYR A 87 6.13 -4.66 3.27
N THR A 88 7.45 -4.63 3.13
CA THR A 88 8.28 -5.83 3.13
C THR A 88 8.24 -6.53 4.49
N ALA A 89 8.37 -5.79 5.59
CA ALA A 89 8.26 -6.38 6.92
C ALA A 89 6.89 -7.01 7.16
N ALA A 90 5.80 -6.31 6.80
CA ALA A 90 4.47 -6.85 6.98
C ALA A 90 4.23 -8.11 6.13
N SER A 91 4.65 -8.07 4.87
CA SER A 91 4.44 -9.17 3.93
C SER A 91 5.30 -10.39 4.27
N ASN A 92 6.58 -10.21 4.61
CA ASN A 92 7.46 -11.31 4.99
C ASN A 92 6.91 -12.07 6.20
N THR A 93 6.42 -11.34 7.20
CA THR A 93 5.78 -11.94 8.39
C THR A 93 4.50 -12.68 8.01
N ALA A 94 3.60 -12.05 7.25
CA ALA A 94 2.32 -12.66 6.86
C ALA A 94 2.50 -13.96 6.05
N TYR A 95 3.45 -13.96 5.10
CA TYR A 95 3.79 -15.15 4.33
C TYR A 95 4.50 -16.22 5.16
N GLY A 96 5.39 -15.83 6.09
CA GLY A 96 6.02 -16.75 7.03
C GLY A 96 4.99 -17.48 7.92
N LEU A 97 3.84 -16.85 8.17
CA LEU A 97 2.70 -17.41 8.89
C LEU A 97 1.67 -18.11 7.98
N HIS A 98 1.95 -18.25 6.68
CA HIS A 98 1.05 -18.84 5.69
C HIS A 98 -0.33 -18.13 5.56
N VAL A 99 -0.36 -16.82 5.79
CA VAL A 99 -1.52 -15.94 5.61
C VAL A 99 -1.16 -14.81 4.64
N PRO A 100 -0.90 -15.09 3.34
CA PRO A 100 -0.41 -14.09 2.39
C PRO A 100 -1.44 -13.03 1.98
N LEU A 101 -2.70 -13.18 2.41
CA LEU A 101 -3.81 -12.29 2.06
C LEU A 101 -4.06 -11.19 3.10
N VAL A 102 -3.22 -11.04 4.13
CA VAL A 102 -3.36 -9.93 5.09
C VAL A 102 -3.37 -8.60 4.36
N ASN A 103 -4.41 -7.81 4.57
CA ASN A 103 -4.56 -6.51 3.95
C ASN A 103 -3.84 -5.46 4.79
N VAL A 104 -2.74 -4.92 4.27
CA VAL A 104 -1.95 -3.87 4.94
C VAL A 104 -2.11 -2.58 4.16
N ASP A 105 -2.61 -1.53 4.80
CA ASP A 105 -2.69 -0.19 4.21
C ASP A 105 -1.84 0.78 5.01
N ILE A 106 -1.04 1.61 4.32
CA ILE A 106 -0.26 2.67 4.92
C ILE A 106 -0.90 4.01 4.53
N ILE A 107 -1.36 4.74 5.54
CA ILE A 107 -2.04 6.03 5.38
C ILE A 107 -1.15 7.12 5.96
N PHE A 108 -0.86 8.13 5.15
CA PHE A 108 -0.11 9.30 5.60
C PHE A 108 -1.07 10.30 6.26
N GLU A 109 -0.90 10.52 7.56
CA GLU A 109 -1.69 11.49 8.32
C GLU A 109 -1.45 12.90 7.77
N GLY A 110 -2.52 13.71 7.70
CA GLY A 110 -2.48 15.05 7.12
C GLY A 110 -2.46 15.09 5.58
N TRP A 111 -2.02 14.03 4.91
CA TRP A 111 -2.03 13.92 3.45
C TRP A 111 -3.29 13.23 2.90
N CYS A 112 -3.81 12.23 3.62
CA CYS A 112 -4.97 11.44 3.21
C CYS A 112 -6.28 12.22 3.08
N GLY A 113 -6.37 13.40 3.70
CA GLY A 113 -7.49 14.32 3.53
C GLY A 113 -8.72 14.05 4.41
N TYR A 114 -8.62 13.12 5.35
CA TYR A 114 -9.59 12.85 6.41
C TYR A 114 -8.84 12.50 7.72
N ASP A 115 -9.55 12.31 8.83
CA ASP A 115 -8.94 11.83 10.08
C ASP A 115 -8.92 10.28 10.09
N PRO A 116 -7.75 9.62 9.91
CA PRO A 116 -7.67 8.17 9.85
C PRO A 116 -7.93 7.50 11.22
N TRP A 117 -7.90 8.26 12.32
CA TRP A 117 -8.21 7.76 13.67
C TRP A 117 -9.69 7.48 13.90
N LEU A 118 -10.55 8.00 13.02
CA LEU A 118 -12.00 7.82 13.06
C LEU A 118 -12.48 6.64 12.20
N ALA A 119 -11.57 5.74 11.80
CA ALA A 119 -11.94 4.52 11.11
C ALA A 119 -12.95 3.69 11.94
N GLU A 120 -14.03 3.28 11.29
CA GLU A 120 -15.03 2.34 11.81
C GLU A 120 -14.51 0.90 11.71
N ASP A 121 -15.16 -0.04 12.41
CA ASP A 121 -14.86 -1.47 12.39
C ASP A 121 -13.38 -1.81 12.66
N VAL A 122 -12.82 -1.16 13.69
CA VAL A 122 -11.48 -1.40 14.21
C VAL A 122 -11.60 -2.06 15.57
N ASP A 123 -10.91 -3.19 15.74
CA ASP A 123 -10.96 -3.96 16.99
C ASP A 123 -9.99 -3.42 18.04
N GLY A 124 -8.86 -2.83 17.63
CA GLY A 124 -7.85 -2.37 18.56
C GLY A 124 -6.79 -1.44 17.98
N PHE A 125 -5.99 -0.89 18.88
CA PHE A 125 -4.87 -0.01 18.62
C PHE A 125 -3.60 -0.70 19.12
N VAL A 126 -2.62 -0.94 18.25
CA VAL A 126 -1.37 -1.61 18.62
C VAL A 126 -0.29 -0.58 18.88
N GLY A 127 0.46 -0.69 19.98
CA GLY A 127 1.49 0.29 20.30
C GLY A 127 2.38 -0.14 21.47
N TYR A 128 3.26 0.75 21.88
CA TYR A 128 4.05 0.60 23.11
C TYR A 128 3.31 1.20 24.31
N PRO A 129 3.71 0.89 25.56
CA PRO A 129 3.05 1.41 26.76
C PRO A 129 2.92 2.94 26.80
N GLU A 130 3.88 3.69 26.23
CA GLU A 130 3.80 5.16 26.17
C GLU A 130 2.67 5.70 25.26
N ASP A 131 2.16 4.88 24.32
CA ASP A 131 1.12 5.30 23.38
C ASP A 131 -0.27 5.43 24.05
N GLN A 132 -0.39 5.10 25.34
CA GLN A 132 -1.62 5.26 26.12
C GLN A 132 -2.15 6.70 26.10
N VAL A 133 -1.24 7.70 26.04
CA VAL A 133 -1.62 9.12 25.96
C VAL A 133 -2.24 9.45 24.60
N LEU A 134 -1.65 8.93 23.52
CA LEU A 134 -2.20 9.07 22.16
C LEU A 134 -3.56 8.39 22.08
N LEU A 135 -3.68 7.17 22.61
CA LEU A 135 -4.94 6.42 22.66
C LEU A 135 -6.04 7.19 23.39
N ALA A 136 -5.75 7.78 24.56
CA ALA A 136 -6.72 8.58 25.29
C ALA A 136 -7.20 9.77 24.46
N THR A 137 -6.30 10.46 23.78
CA THR A 137 -6.61 11.59 22.88
C THR A 137 -7.47 11.15 21.69
N VAL A 138 -7.16 9.99 21.10
CA VAL A 138 -7.95 9.38 20.02
C VAL A 138 -9.36 9.02 20.52
N ASN A 139 -9.49 8.38 21.68
CA ASN A 139 -10.78 7.96 22.23
C ASN A 139 -11.69 9.15 22.58
N VAL A 140 -11.13 10.27 23.05
CA VAL A 140 -11.90 11.52 23.22
C VAL A 140 -12.48 12.00 21.89
N ARG A 141 -11.71 11.92 20.79
CA ARG A 141 -12.21 12.27 19.45
C ARG A 141 -13.29 11.29 18.98
N ARG A 142 -13.02 9.98 19.08
CA ARG A 142 -13.97 8.91 18.70
C ARG A 142 -15.29 9.01 19.45
N GLY A 143 -15.26 9.32 20.75
CA GLY A 143 -16.47 9.48 21.56
C GLY A 143 -17.35 10.66 21.12
N LYS A 144 -16.78 11.73 20.55
CA LYS A 144 -17.58 12.85 19.98
C LYS A 144 -18.39 12.42 18.77
N ASP A 145 -17.89 11.47 18.01
CA ASP A 145 -18.53 10.93 16.80
C ASP A 145 -19.29 9.63 17.07
N ASN A 146 -19.53 9.30 18.35
CA ASN A 146 -20.20 8.07 18.81
C ASN A 146 -19.53 6.78 18.30
N LEU A 147 -18.22 6.82 18.05
CA LEU A 147 -17.43 5.65 17.68
C LEU A 147 -16.97 4.87 18.91
N GLN A 148 -16.85 3.55 18.77
CA GLN A 148 -16.34 2.70 19.85
C GLN A 148 -14.91 3.11 20.23
N HIS A 149 -14.64 3.19 21.53
CA HIS A 149 -13.30 3.42 22.04
C HIS A 149 -12.40 2.24 21.73
N LEU A 150 -11.17 2.55 21.33
CA LEU A 150 -10.11 1.57 21.10
C LEU A 150 -9.44 1.21 22.42
N HIS A 151 -8.87 0.02 22.48
CA HIS A 151 -7.99 -0.42 23.56
C HIS A 151 -6.57 -0.62 23.03
N LEU A 152 -5.57 -0.42 23.90
CA LEU A 152 -4.17 -0.64 23.58
C LEU A 152 -3.87 -2.14 23.62
N ILE A 153 -3.30 -2.65 22.54
CA ILE A 153 -2.64 -3.95 22.46
C ILE A 153 -1.15 -3.67 22.55
N GLU A 154 -0.59 -3.84 23.75
CA GLU A 154 0.81 -3.54 24.03
C GLU A 154 1.74 -4.55 23.35
N ILE A 155 2.74 -4.04 22.64
CA ILE A 155 3.83 -4.83 22.06
C ILE A 155 5.07 -4.68 22.93
N PRO A 156 5.76 -5.79 23.30
CA PRO A 156 7.04 -5.71 23.99
C PRO A 156 8.06 -4.92 23.18
N GLU A 157 8.86 -4.11 23.88
CA GLU A 157 10.01 -3.48 23.25
C GLU A 157 10.97 -4.54 22.69
N PRO A 158 11.58 -4.30 21.52
CA PRO A 158 12.58 -5.21 21.01
C PRO A 158 13.80 -5.23 21.96
N ASP A 159 14.37 -6.41 22.21
CA ASP A 159 15.67 -6.50 22.88
C ASP A 159 16.76 -5.93 21.96
N ILE A 160 17.18 -4.70 22.22
CA ILE A 160 18.20 -4.02 21.41
C ILE A 160 19.59 -4.45 21.93
N ALA A 161 20.15 -5.50 21.33
CA ALA A 161 21.61 -5.66 21.27
C ALA A 161 22.09 -4.92 20.01
N ASP A 162 22.99 -3.95 20.20
CA ASP A 162 23.55 -3.01 19.21
C ASP A 162 23.56 -3.52 17.75
N ILE A 163 22.71 -2.93 16.91
CA ILE A 163 22.90 -2.91 15.46
C ILE A 163 22.65 -1.49 14.98
N ASP A 164 23.67 -0.65 15.14
CA ASP A 164 23.75 0.69 14.56
C ASP A 164 24.46 0.56 13.20
N GLU A 165 23.77 -0.03 12.22
CA GLU A 165 24.23 -0.02 10.83
C GLU A 165 23.63 1.21 10.12
N PRO A 166 24.46 2.18 9.68
CA PRO A 166 23.98 3.31 8.91
C PRO A 166 23.40 2.81 7.59
N ILE A 167 22.12 3.12 7.37
CA ILE A 167 21.38 2.75 6.16
C ILE A 167 22.05 3.43 4.96
N SER A 168 22.65 2.62 4.08
CA SER A 168 23.11 3.09 2.77
C SER A 168 21.90 3.55 1.96
N ASN A 169 21.92 4.81 1.53
CA ASN A 169 20.87 5.38 0.69
C ASN A 169 20.73 4.55 -0.61
N PRO A 170 19.51 4.15 -1.01
CA PRO A 170 19.32 3.60 -2.33
C PRO A 170 19.72 4.66 -3.36
N SER A 171 20.50 4.27 -4.37
CA SER A 171 20.86 5.17 -5.46
C SER A 171 19.59 5.76 -6.10
N PRO A 172 19.63 7.03 -6.55
CA PRO A 172 18.49 7.69 -7.18
C PRO A 172 17.94 6.83 -8.33
N PRO A 173 16.62 6.90 -8.60
CA PRO A 173 16.03 6.18 -9.72
C PRO A 173 16.80 6.51 -10.99
N LEU A 174 17.15 5.48 -11.76
CA LEU A 174 17.80 5.62 -13.07
C LEU A 174 16.81 6.34 -14.00
N SER A 175 16.88 7.66 -13.98
CA SER A 175 16.05 8.55 -14.77
C SER A 175 16.81 8.83 -16.06
N SER A 176 16.25 8.43 -17.20
CA SER A 176 16.76 8.78 -18.53
C SER A 176 16.44 10.23 -18.93
N THR A 177 16.26 11.13 -17.96
CA THR A 177 16.00 12.56 -18.14
C THR A 177 16.59 13.30 -16.94
N THR A 178 17.33 14.37 -17.22
CA THR A 178 18.03 15.23 -16.24
C THR A 178 17.09 15.66 -15.11
N ALA A 179 17.48 15.37 -13.86
CA ALA A 179 16.66 15.57 -12.66
C ALA A 179 16.24 17.03 -12.38
N GLY A 180 16.73 18.01 -13.15
CA GLY A 180 16.43 19.44 -13.01
C GLY A 180 15.17 19.93 -13.73
N ASP A 181 14.62 19.18 -14.69
CA ASP A 181 13.53 19.69 -15.57
C ASP A 181 12.12 19.17 -15.24
N ARG A 182 11.99 18.26 -14.26
CA ARG A 182 10.66 17.71 -13.93
C ARG A 182 9.82 18.70 -13.12
N PRO A 183 8.52 18.83 -13.41
CA PRO A 183 7.64 19.66 -12.61
C PRO A 183 7.55 19.10 -11.19
N ALA A 184 7.20 19.98 -10.23
CA ALA A 184 7.06 19.58 -8.84
C ALA A 184 5.94 18.54 -8.62
N ALA A 185 4.88 18.60 -9.43
CA ALA A 185 3.79 17.63 -9.53
C ALA A 185 3.04 17.82 -10.86
N TYR A 186 2.15 16.89 -11.18
CA TYR A 186 1.31 16.91 -12.38
C TYR A 186 -0.16 17.08 -12.00
N ASP A 187 -0.93 17.81 -12.79
CA ASP A 187 -2.37 17.98 -12.57
C ASP A 187 -3.12 16.70 -12.92
N HIS A 188 -2.78 16.10 -14.06
CA HIS A 188 -3.40 14.87 -14.55
C HIS A 188 -2.36 13.79 -14.84
N VAL A 189 -2.52 12.65 -14.16
CA VAL A 189 -1.62 11.50 -14.25
C VAL A 189 -2.40 10.27 -14.70
N ALA A 190 -1.77 9.41 -15.50
CA ALA A 190 -2.28 8.10 -15.84
C ALA A 190 -1.45 6.99 -15.18
N LEU A 191 -2.10 5.88 -14.84
CA LEU A 191 -1.44 4.59 -14.66
C LEU A 191 -2.31 3.46 -15.24
N GLY A 192 -1.71 2.31 -15.48
CA GLY A 192 -2.42 1.12 -15.93
C GLY A 192 -1.87 -0.16 -15.30
N GLY A 193 -2.75 -1.15 -15.10
CA GLY A 193 -2.36 -2.44 -14.53
C GLY A 193 -3.52 -3.43 -14.52
N THR A 194 -3.22 -4.70 -14.25
CA THR A 194 -4.28 -5.69 -13.99
C THR A 194 -4.85 -5.54 -12.58
N PHE A 195 -4.01 -5.19 -11.60
CA PHE A 195 -4.39 -5.06 -10.18
C PHE A 195 -5.11 -6.28 -9.60
N ASP A 196 -4.71 -7.48 -10.05
CA ASP A 196 -5.19 -8.76 -9.56
C ASP A 196 -4.59 -9.03 -8.16
N HIS A 197 -5.44 -9.32 -7.18
CA HIS A 197 -5.09 -9.50 -5.77
C HIS A 197 -4.21 -8.36 -5.27
N LEU A 198 -4.83 -7.22 -4.94
CA LEU A 198 -4.15 -5.95 -4.67
C LEU A 198 -3.09 -6.04 -3.54
N HIS A 199 -1.86 -6.36 -3.92
CA HIS A 199 -0.74 -6.57 -3.02
C HIS A 199 0.16 -5.34 -2.88
N SER A 200 1.14 -5.40 -1.98
CA SER A 200 2.07 -4.29 -1.64
C SER A 200 2.70 -3.61 -2.86
N GLY A 201 3.17 -4.38 -3.84
CA GLY A 201 3.71 -3.81 -5.09
C GLY A 201 2.72 -2.92 -5.86
N HIS A 202 1.46 -3.33 -5.99
CA HIS A 202 0.41 -2.49 -6.59
C HIS A 202 0.10 -1.27 -5.73
N LYS A 203 0.07 -1.43 -4.40
CA LYS A 203 -0.18 -0.34 -3.46
C LYS A 203 0.87 0.75 -3.56
N ILE A 204 2.15 0.40 -3.64
CA ILE A 204 3.25 1.36 -3.87
C ILE A 204 3.06 2.10 -5.20
N LEU A 205 2.69 1.39 -6.28
CA LEU A 205 2.43 2.00 -7.60
C LEU A 205 1.26 2.99 -7.58
N LEU A 206 0.14 2.60 -6.95
CA LEU A 206 -1.04 3.44 -6.80
C LEU A 206 -0.76 4.65 -5.89
N THR A 207 -0.02 4.45 -4.80
CA THR A 207 0.43 5.54 -3.93
C THR A 207 1.32 6.50 -4.69
N ALA A 208 2.27 6.03 -5.51
CA ALA A 208 3.09 6.89 -6.36
C ALA A 208 2.26 7.76 -7.28
N ALA A 209 1.32 7.15 -8.00
CA ALA A 209 0.50 7.88 -8.94
C ALA A 209 -0.39 8.92 -8.24
N ALA A 210 -1.00 8.58 -7.10
CA ALA A 210 -1.75 9.53 -6.28
C ALA A 210 -0.86 10.63 -5.67
N TRP A 211 0.40 10.32 -5.35
CA TRP A 211 1.38 11.27 -4.83
C TRP A 211 1.75 12.35 -5.83
N LEU A 212 1.94 11.95 -7.08
CA LEU A 212 2.34 12.84 -8.17
C LEU A 212 1.19 13.67 -8.75
N THR A 213 -0.07 13.33 -8.41
CA THR A 213 -1.29 13.93 -8.94
C THR A 213 -1.78 15.09 -8.06
N ARG A 214 -2.11 16.24 -8.67
CA ARG A 214 -2.79 17.36 -8.00
C ARG A 214 -4.31 17.39 -8.20
N THR A 215 -4.81 16.95 -9.36
CA THR A 215 -6.22 17.14 -9.73
C THR A 215 -6.92 15.85 -10.06
N ARG A 216 -6.41 15.06 -11.01
CA ARG A 216 -7.11 13.87 -11.53
C ARG A 216 -6.15 12.72 -11.84
N LEU A 217 -6.45 11.54 -11.33
CA LEU A 217 -5.73 10.31 -11.59
C LEU A 217 -6.60 9.38 -12.43
N VAL A 218 -6.13 9.05 -13.64
CA VAL A 218 -6.73 8.02 -14.49
C VAL A 218 -6.04 6.68 -14.23
N CYS A 219 -6.80 5.69 -13.79
CA CYS A 219 -6.30 4.34 -13.53
C CYS A 219 -7.01 3.33 -14.42
N GLY A 220 -6.31 2.87 -15.45
CA GLY A 220 -6.80 1.81 -16.34
C GLY A 220 -6.62 0.43 -15.73
N VAL A 221 -7.71 -0.29 -15.52
CA VAL A 221 -7.72 -1.67 -14.99
C VAL A 221 -7.98 -2.64 -16.13
N MET A 222 -6.98 -3.46 -16.46
CA MET A 222 -7.02 -4.35 -17.63
C MET A 222 -8.13 -5.40 -17.48
N ASP A 223 -9.05 -5.43 -18.44
CA ASP A 223 -9.96 -6.52 -18.69
C ASP A 223 -9.29 -7.52 -19.66
N LEU A 224 -8.94 -8.68 -19.12
CA LEU A 224 -8.12 -9.64 -19.85
C LEU A 224 -9.02 -10.52 -20.69
N SER A 225 -8.82 -10.49 -22.01
CA SER A 225 -9.46 -11.44 -22.91
C SER A 225 -9.15 -12.89 -22.49
N PRO A 226 -10.04 -13.87 -22.81
CA PRO A 226 -9.81 -15.28 -22.48
C PRO A 226 -8.42 -15.80 -22.88
N ASP A 227 -7.91 -15.40 -24.05
CA ASP A 227 -6.59 -15.79 -24.56
C ASP A 227 -5.42 -15.17 -23.77
N ARG A 228 -5.61 -13.97 -23.20
CA ARG A 228 -4.61 -13.35 -22.32
C ARG A 228 -4.66 -13.97 -20.92
N LEU A 229 -5.86 -14.28 -20.46
CA LEU A 229 -6.10 -14.87 -19.14
C LEU A 229 -5.55 -16.30 -19.06
N SER A 230 -5.78 -17.13 -20.08
CA SER A 230 -5.34 -18.53 -20.13
C SER A 230 -3.81 -18.68 -20.03
N ARG A 231 -3.04 -17.69 -20.47
CA ARG A 231 -1.57 -17.65 -20.36
C ARG A 231 -1.06 -17.39 -18.94
N LYS A 232 -1.92 -16.97 -18.02
CA LYS A 232 -1.52 -16.74 -16.62
C LYS A 232 -1.64 -18.03 -15.82
N LYS A 233 -0.62 -18.34 -15.01
CA LYS A 233 -0.66 -19.46 -14.04
C LYS A 233 -1.80 -19.27 -13.04
N ALA A 234 -2.50 -20.35 -12.68
CA ALA A 234 -3.67 -20.32 -11.79
C ALA A 234 -4.70 -19.23 -12.18
N SER A 235 -4.98 -19.09 -13.48
CA SER A 235 -5.87 -18.05 -14.03
C SER A 235 -7.31 -18.15 -13.52
N SER A 236 -7.77 -19.34 -13.15
CA SER A 236 -9.06 -19.58 -12.48
C SER A 236 -9.22 -18.85 -11.15
N LYS A 237 -8.09 -18.46 -10.51
CA LYS A 237 -8.05 -17.72 -9.25
C LYS A 237 -7.91 -16.21 -9.43
N MET A 238 -7.99 -15.69 -10.66
CA MET A 238 -7.96 -14.25 -10.89
C MET A 238 -9.23 -13.59 -10.35
N GLU A 239 -9.08 -12.41 -9.75
CA GLU A 239 -10.23 -11.62 -9.32
C GLU A 239 -11.07 -11.13 -10.52
N PRO A 240 -12.41 -11.15 -10.42
CA PRO A 240 -13.28 -10.54 -11.41
C PRO A 240 -12.96 -9.05 -11.61
N LEU A 241 -13.19 -8.53 -12.82
CA LEU A 241 -12.89 -7.14 -13.16
C LEU A 241 -13.54 -6.13 -12.20
N GLU A 242 -14.82 -6.31 -11.88
CA GLU A 242 -15.55 -5.43 -10.98
C GLU A 242 -14.94 -5.37 -9.57
N PHE A 243 -14.46 -6.51 -9.06
CA PHE A 243 -13.76 -6.57 -7.78
C PHE A 243 -12.44 -5.80 -7.85
N ARG A 244 -11.66 -5.96 -8.92
CA ARG A 244 -10.40 -5.23 -9.10
C ARG A 244 -10.62 -3.72 -9.22
N LEU A 245 -11.63 -3.29 -9.98
CA LEU A 245 -12.04 -1.88 -10.08
C LEU A 245 -12.43 -1.31 -8.70
N ALA A 246 -13.25 -2.04 -7.94
CA ALA A 246 -13.67 -1.65 -6.61
C ALA A 246 -12.50 -1.56 -5.63
N ASN A 247 -11.63 -2.57 -5.59
CA ASN A 247 -10.46 -2.63 -4.70
C ASN A 247 -9.47 -1.48 -4.99
N VAL A 248 -9.19 -1.19 -6.27
CA VAL A 248 -8.34 -0.05 -6.65
C VAL A 248 -8.95 1.27 -6.19
N ARG A 249 -10.25 1.49 -6.45
CA ARG A 249 -10.94 2.72 -6.04
C ARG A 249 -10.97 2.87 -4.52
N ALA A 250 -11.28 1.80 -3.79
CA ALA A 250 -11.30 1.78 -2.34
C ALA A 250 -9.92 2.12 -1.77
N PHE A 251 -8.85 1.51 -2.30
CA PHE A 251 -7.48 1.80 -1.85
C PHE A 251 -7.08 3.26 -2.13
N LEU A 252 -7.34 3.79 -3.33
CA LEU A 252 -7.04 5.18 -3.67
C LEU A 252 -7.77 6.18 -2.75
N ASN A 253 -9.06 5.97 -2.52
CA ASN A 253 -9.84 6.75 -1.57
C ASN A 253 -9.29 6.63 -0.15
N ARG A 254 -8.81 5.45 0.26
CA ARG A 254 -8.24 5.24 1.58
C ARG A 254 -6.92 6.00 1.78
N ILE A 255 -6.05 6.05 0.77
CA ILE A 255 -4.75 6.72 0.93
C ILE A 255 -4.81 8.23 0.72
N ARG A 256 -5.69 8.76 -0.14
CA ARG A 256 -5.69 10.18 -0.53
C ARG A 256 -7.09 10.83 -0.57
N GLY A 257 -8.12 10.13 -0.11
CA GLY A 257 -9.46 10.68 0.12
C GLY A 257 -10.04 11.33 -1.13
N THR A 258 -10.85 12.37 -0.94
CA THR A 258 -11.44 13.14 -2.06
C THR A 258 -10.58 14.32 -2.50
N LYS A 259 -9.28 14.33 -2.15
CA LYS A 259 -8.37 15.44 -2.48
C LYS A 259 -8.06 15.55 -3.97
N ILE A 260 -8.20 14.45 -4.70
CA ILE A 260 -8.07 14.36 -6.15
C ILE A 260 -9.21 13.52 -6.72
N ALA A 261 -9.53 13.71 -8.00
CA ALA A 261 -10.51 12.89 -8.71
C ALA A 261 -9.88 11.57 -9.19
N TYR A 262 -10.63 10.47 -9.10
CA TYR A 262 -10.19 9.15 -9.56
C TYR A 262 -11.06 8.61 -10.69
N ASP A 263 -10.47 8.49 -11.87
CA ASP A 263 -11.07 7.80 -13.01
C ASP A 263 -10.53 6.36 -13.07
N VAL A 264 -11.09 5.48 -12.23
CA VAL A 264 -10.78 4.05 -12.26
C VAL A 264 -11.69 3.38 -13.28
N VAL A 265 -11.12 3.01 -14.43
CA VAL A 265 -11.88 2.56 -15.61
C VAL A 265 -11.35 1.24 -16.15
N PRO A 266 -12.22 0.37 -16.70
CA PRO A 266 -11.76 -0.82 -17.39
C PRO A 266 -11.05 -0.45 -18.70
N ILE A 267 -10.00 -1.17 -19.05
CA ILE A 267 -9.29 -1.04 -20.34
C ILE A 267 -9.16 -2.42 -21.00
N SER A 268 -9.37 -2.49 -22.31
CA SER A 268 -9.25 -3.74 -23.08
C SER A 268 -7.93 -3.84 -23.86
N ASP A 269 -7.13 -2.78 -23.87
CA ASP A 269 -5.83 -2.71 -24.53
C ASP A 269 -4.79 -1.96 -23.66
N GLU A 270 -3.55 -1.91 -24.11
CA GLU A 270 -2.42 -1.30 -23.39
C GLU A 270 -2.50 0.23 -23.31
N TYR A 271 -3.40 0.88 -24.05
CA TYR A 271 -3.44 2.32 -24.20
C TYR A 271 -4.56 2.95 -23.36
N GLY A 272 -5.77 2.38 -23.43
CA GLY A 272 -6.94 2.92 -22.72
C GLY A 272 -7.17 4.41 -23.02
N PRO A 273 -7.60 5.21 -22.02
CA PRO A 273 -7.84 6.64 -22.19
C PRO A 273 -6.62 7.45 -22.64
N THR A 274 -5.39 6.95 -22.43
CA THR A 274 -4.17 7.68 -22.80
C THR A 274 -4.04 7.91 -24.30
N ARG A 275 -4.78 7.14 -25.11
CA ARG A 275 -4.87 7.32 -26.57
C ARG A 275 -5.49 8.66 -26.96
N TYR A 276 -6.52 9.14 -26.26
CA TYR A 276 -7.31 10.29 -26.70
C TYR A 276 -7.37 11.43 -25.68
N ASP A 277 -7.03 11.19 -24.41
CA ASP A 277 -7.03 12.23 -23.38
C ASP A 277 -5.80 13.15 -23.53
N ALA A 278 -6.02 14.30 -24.17
CA ALA A 278 -5.00 15.32 -24.38
C ALA A 278 -4.59 16.06 -23.09
N THR A 279 -5.36 15.92 -22.01
CA THR A 279 -5.11 16.66 -20.76
C THR A 279 -4.10 15.97 -19.84
N LEU A 280 -3.77 14.71 -20.11
CA LEU A 280 -2.77 13.95 -19.36
C LEU A 280 -1.37 14.54 -19.55
N GLN A 281 -0.62 14.63 -18.45
CA GLN A 281 0.74 15.19 -18.43
C GLN A 281 1.80 14.12 -18.15
N ALA A 282 1.48 13.11 -17.34
CA ALA A 282 2.41 12.05 -16.96
C ALA A 282 1.75 10.66 -16.97
N ILE A 283 2.59 9.63 -17.12
CA ILE A 283 2.21 8.23 -16.94
C ILE A 283 3.17 7.55 -15.96
N VAL A 284 2.61 6.88 -14.95
CA VAL A 284 3.36 6.16 -13.93
C VAL A 284 3.43 4.69 -14.30
N GLY A 285 4.65 4.13 -14.25
CA GLY A 285 4.91 2.72 -14.51
C GLY A 285 5.94 2.14 -13.55
N SER A 286 6.12 0.83 -13.59
CA SER A 286 7.24 0.13 -12.95
C SER A 286 8.28 -0.24 -14.01
N ALA A 287 9.41 -0.80 -13.56
CA ALA A 287 10.37 -1.43 -14.48
C ALA A 287 9.72 -2.50 -15.39
N GLU A 288 8.63 -3.14 -14.94
CA GLU A 288 7.91 -4.16 -15.72
C GLU A 288 6.99 -3.55 -16.79
N THR A 289 6.48 -2.34 -16.57
CA THR A 289 5.52 -1.67 -17.47
C THR A 289 6.11 -0.51 -18.27
N LEU A 290 7.40 -0.20 -18.10
CA LEU A 290 8.10 0.87 -18.84
C LEU A 290 7.89 0.80 -20.35
N LYS A 291 8.05 -0.38 -20.96
CA LYS A 291 7.82 -0.57 -22.40
C LYS A 291 6.38 -0.23 -22.83
N GLY A 292 5.40 -0.47 -21.95
CA GLY A 292 4.01 -0.07 -22.18
C GLY A 292 3.86 1.45 -22.18
N CYS A 293 4.50 2.14 -21.24
CA CYS A 293 4.53 3.61 -21.20
C CYS A 293 5.19 4.21 -22.45
N GLU A 294 6.28 3.62 -22.93
CA GLU A 294 6.93 4.02 -24.19
C GLU A 294 6.02 3.82 -25.40
N ALA A 295 5.31 2.68 -25.48
CA ALA A 295 4.34 2.41 -26.53
C ALA A 295 3.18 3.41 -26.54
N VAL A 296 2.70 3.83 -25.36
CA VAL A 296 1.70 4.90 -25.23
C VAL A 296 2.21 6.20 -25.86
N ASN A 297 3.45 6.60 -25.58
CA ASN A 297 4.01 7.82 -26.16
C ASN A 297 4.22 7.74 -27.67
N THR A 298 4.60 6.58 -28.20
CA THR A 298 4.64 6.34 -29.65
C THR A 298 3.27 6.59 -30.28
N LEU A 299 2.22 5.97 -29.74
CA LEU A 299 0.85 6.14 -30.27
C LEU A 299 0.36 7.58 -30.13
N ARG A 300 0.61 8.24 -28.99
CA ARG A 300 0.21 9.64 -28.78
C ARG A 300 0.84 10.55 -29.83
N LYS A 301 2.13 10.36 -30.14
CA LYS A 301 2.83 11.11 -31.19
C LYS A 301 2.20 10.88 -32.56
N GLU A 302 1.86 9.64 -32.91
CA GLU A 302 1.17 9.31 -34.15
C GLU A 302 -0.21 9.98 -34.26
N GLN A 303 -0.87 10.23 -33.13
CA GLN A 303 -2.17 10.90 -33.04
C GLN A 303 -2.08 12.41 -32.80
N GLY A 304 -0.88 13.00 -32.87
CA GLY A 304 -0.67 14.44 -32.69
C GLY A 304 -0.87 14.94 -31.24
N LEU A 305 -0.85 14.04 -30.26
CA LEU A 305 -0.89 14.38 -28.84
C LEU A 305 0.51 14.56 -28.26
N ASN A 306 0.61 15.41 -27.22
CA ASN A 306 1.85 15.59 -26.48
C ASN A 306 2.26 14.27 -25.79
N PRO A 307 3.56 13.89 -25.84
CA PRO A 307 4.05 12.76 -25.07
C PRO A 307 3.84 13.01 -23.57
N LEU A 308 3.61 11.94 -22.82
CA LEU A 308 3.51 11.96 -21.36
C LEU A 308 4.90 11.84 -20.75
N ASP A 309 5.14 12.56 -19.65
CA ASP A 309 6.31 12.32 -18.81
C ASP A 309 6.20 10.93 -18.18
N ILE A 310 7.14 10.05 -18.53
CA ILE A 310 7.17 8.69 -17.99
C ILE A 310 7.86 8.73 -16.62
N TYR A 311 7.09 8.43 -15.57
CA TYR A 311 7.60 8.31 -14.21
C TYR A 311 7.68 6.84 -13.80
N THR A 312 8.89 6.29 -13.79
CA THR A 312 9.14 4.92 -13.35
C THR A 312 9.39 4.85 -11.85
N ILE A 313 8.68 3.94 -11.19
CA ILE A 313 8.96 3.59 -9.80
C ILE A 313 9.71 2.27 -9.70
N ASN A 314 10.58 2.17 -8.69
CA ASN A 314 11.18 0.89 -8.34
C ASN A 314 10.20 0.17 -7.41
N VAL A 315 9.28 -0.59 -8.00
CA VAL A 315 8.49 -1.56 -7.24
C VAL A 315 9.44 -2.65 -6.75
N ILE A 316 9.15 -3.18 -5.56
CA ILE A 316 9.83 -4.35 -4.97
C ILE A 316 9.89 -5.47 -6.02
N SER A 317 11.01 -5.55 -6.73
CA SER A 317 11.28 -6.51 -7.78
C SER A 317 12.73 -6.98 -7.58
N PRO A 318 13.01 -8.28 -7.66
CA PRO A 318 14.33 -8.86 -7.36
C PRO A 318 15.48 -8.39 -8.27
N LYS A 319 15.23 -7.45 -9.19
CA LYS A 319 16.21 -6.91 -10.14
C LYS A 319 16.68 -5.49 -9.83
N SER A 320 16.13 -4.82 -8.81
CA SER A 320 16.70 -3.55 -8.35
C SER A 320 18.00 -3.81 -7.59
N ALA A 321 19.13 -3.47 -8.20
CA ALA A 321 20.49 -3.80 -7.74
C ALA A 321 20.92 -3.17 -6.39
N ASN A 322 20.02 -2.53 -5.64
CA ASN A 322 20.32 -1.75 -4.43
C ASN A 322 19.44 -2.13 -3.22
N VAL A 323 18.92 -3.35 -3.17
CA VAL A 323 18.26 -3.87 -1.96
C VAL A 323 19.01 -5.14 -1.55
N ASP A 324 19.44 -5.21 -0.29
CA ASP A 324 20.22 -6.31 0.26
C ASP A 324 19.70 -7.67 -0.20
N ARG A 325 20.64 -8.50 -0.67
CA ARG A 325 20.37 -9.85 -1.18
C ARG A 325 19.67 -10.75 -0.15
N ASP A 326 19.72 -10.40 1.13
CA ASP A 326 19.07 -11.16 2.22
C ASP A 326 17.59 -10.83 2.44
N ASN A 327 17.10 -9.66 1.99
CA ASN A 327 15.66 -9.35 1.98
C ASN A 327 14.93 -9.90 0.73
N MET A 328 15.66 -10.58 -0.15
CA MET A 328 15.18 -11.14 -1.40
C MET A 328 14.59 -12.54 -1.22
N ARG A 329 13.55 -12.70 -0.38
CA ARG A 329 12.97 -14.04 -0.20
C ARG A 329 11.52 -14.28 -0.52
N LEU A 330 10.69 -13.26 -0.79
CA LEU A 330 9.33 -13.54 -1.28
C LEU A 330 8.88 -12.56 -2.36
N LYS A 331 8.74 -13.11 -3.57
CA LYS A 331 8.08 -12.49 -4.70
C LYS A 331 6.58 -12.34 -4.38
N ILE A 332 6.20 -11.25 -3.72
CA ILE A 332 4.80 -10.90 -3.51
C ILE A 332 4.25 -10.45 -4.86
N SER A 333 3.51 -11.34 -5.51
CA SER A 333 2.95 -11.12 -6.84
C SER A 333 1.60 -11.77 -6.94
N SER A 334 0.71 -11.23 -7.78
CA SER A 334 -0.60 -11.83 -8.07
C SER A 334 -0.51 -13.30 -8.49
N THR A 335 0.60 -13.71 -9.13
CA THR A 335 0.81 -15.12 -9.49
C THR A 335 1.01 -16.00 -8.26
N ALA A 336 1.80 -15.56 -7.28
CA ALA A 336 2.03 -16.32 -6.06
C ALA A 336 0.73 -16.44 -5.23
N ILE A 337 -0.06 -15.35 -5.16
CA ILE A 337 -1.36 -15.35 -4.47
C ILE A 337 -2.34 -16.33 -5.12
N ARG A 338 -2.44 -16.31 -6.46
CA ARG A 338 -3.31 -17.24 -7.19
C ARG A 338 -2.92 -18.70 -7.00
N GLN A 339 -1.62 -19.00 -6.98
CA GLN A 339 -1.13 -20.36 -6.69
C GLN A 339 -1.49 -20.79 -5.27
N TYR A 340 -1.32 -19.91 -4.28
CA TYR A 340 -1.75 -20.16 -2.90
C TYR A 340 -3.25 -20.46 -2.81
N LEU A 341 -4.10 -19.66 -3.46
CA LEU A 341 -5.54 -19.88 -3.47
C LEU A 341 -5.93 -21.21 -4.13
N GLU A 342 -5.26 -21.58 -5.21
CA GLU A 342 -5.48 -22.88 -5.87
C GLU A 342 -5.05 -24.06 -4.98
N GLU A 343 -3.99 -23.90 -4.18
CA GLU A 343 -3.56 -24.89 -3.19
C GLU A 343 -4.54 -25.02 -2.02
N GLN A 344 -5.12 -23.92 -1.52
CA GLN A 344 -6.11 -23.98 -0.44
C GLN A 344 -7.37 -24.74 -0.88
N ASP A 345 -7.87 -24.48 -2.09
CA ASP A 345 -9.03 -25.20 -2.67
C ASP A 345 -8.78 -26.70 -2.82
N ARG A 346 -7.55 -27.13 -3.12
CA ARG A 346 -7.21 -28.57 -3.22
C ARG A 346 -7.20 -29.27 -1.86
N ASN A 347 -7.06 -28.51 -0.78
CA ASN A 347 -6.92 -29.01 0.58
C ASN A 347 -8.22 -28.87 1.40
N THR A 348 -9.31 -28.38 0.79
CA THR A 348 -10.66 -28.25 1.40
C THR A 348 -11.62 -29.28 0.83
#